data_AF-A0A843GYJ6-F1
#
_entry.id   AF-A0A843GYJ6-F1
#
_cell.length_a   1.000
_cell.length_b   1.000
_cell.length_c   1.000
_cell.angle_alpha   90.00
_cell.angle_beta   90.00
_cell.angle_gamma   90.00
#
_symmetry.space_group_name_H-M   'P 1'
#
loop_
_entity.id
_entity.type
_entity.pdbx_description
1 polymer ?
#
loop_
_entity_poly.entity_id
_entity_poly.type
_entity_poly.pdbx_seq_one_letter_code
_entity_poly.pdbx_strand_id
1 'polypeptide(L)'
;MARNISKVYLLDVPMEDDLKNTLYFASASAQQTYFQSVIGKTYTDVSYQSETRTFRCKDELEVVRQYNYIMWQNTAYSNKWFYGFITKATHVSDGLTDIEFEVDPIQTFMFDITIKPSFIEREHCNDDTVGLHTLAENFDLGDYQINSSTIISMVSSDGTVPSGHTPWYVCFCVTEQPDPNNPIPIAPVTGYDVGAVYTPLKFFAVSTANGFADANWVLNWYKRSHTSIDTAIINMYMIPHSCVDFTNTQTWTDTTVTPSVSHTVYAVLSSTTLPTTDISESKNMSGVYRPRNAKLYTYPYCYLYLDNKCGESVIYHWEDGQTINTGTQQEPDYQKYFSFKGIAVPSASISAKLFPTVYKGLNETSPYYGALNYGINFGKVPVCAWTNDYYTNWLTQNGVNMATNVGLGIAGVGLGLATGGLGLVAGGLSLANTIGDVVGEKHRAETTPPQAQGNVNTGDVTFAYTFNNIIAYQMTVKKEVSQVIDSYFDMFGYKANVVKAPNVAHRQNWWYTKTIGANIVGNVPNDYMTKIKKAYDDGITYWRTPANFLDYSKPNGIV
;
A
#
# COMPACT_ATOMS: atom_id res chain seq x y z
N MET A 1 -33.61 55.76 37.57
CA MET A 1 -34.04 54.58 36.81
C MET A 1 -32.79 53.78 36.47
N ALA A 2 -32.65 52.58 37.05
CA ALA A 2 -31.56 51.68 36.66
C ALA A 2 -31.82 51.24 35.21
N ARG A 3 -30.91 51.59 34.29
CA ARG A 3 -30.92 51.02 32.94
C ARG A 3 -30.52 49.56 33.10
N ASN A 4 -31.36 48.63 32.67
CA ASN A 4 -30.98 47.22 32.55
C ASN A 4 -30.10 47.11 31.29
N ILE A 5 -28.79 46.86 31.47
CA ILE A 5 -27.79 47.10 30.41
C ILE A 5 -27.35 45.81 29.71
N SER A 6 -27.15 44.73 30.47
CA SER A 6 -26.60 43.47 29.97
C SER A 6 -27.12 42.25 30.74
N LYS A 7 -27.19 41.10 30.04
CA LYS A 7 -27.45 39.77 30.62
C LYS A 7 -26.14 38.98 30.66
N VAL A 8 -25.85 38.35 31.80
CA VAL A 8 -24.66 37.50 31.99
C VAL A 8 -25.09 36.16 32.56
N TYR A 9 -24.50 35.08 32.06
CA TYR A 9 -24.71 33.72 32.56
C TYR A 9 -23.37 33.03 32.79
N LEU A 10 -23.32 32.19 33.81
CA LEU A 10 -22.20 31.28 34.05
C LEU A 10 -22.63 29.87 33.66
N LEU A 11 -21.71 29.18 33.00
CA LEU A 11 -21.95 27.91 32.34
C LEU A 11 -20.84 26.92 32.71
N ASP A 12 -21.22 25.66 32.71
CA ASP A 12 -20.30 24.52 32.79
C ASP A 12 -20.24 23.87 31.39
N VAL A 13 -19.09 23.98 30.73
CA VAL A 13 -18.88 23.50 29.36
C VAL A 13 -17.64 22.62 29.29
N PRO A 14 -17.55 21.67 28.36
CA PRO A 14 -16.41 20.76 28.31
C PRO A 14 -15.14 21.36 27.67
N MET A 15 -15.18 22.63 27.23
CA MET A 15 -14.10 23.27 26.47
C MET A 15 -13.08 23.97 27.39
N GLU A 16 -11.84 24.07 26.90
CA GLU A 16 -10.71 24.72 27.59
C GLU A 16 -10.20 25.93 26.79
N ASP A 17 -9.42 26.80 27.44
CA ASP A 17 -8.94 28.07 26.89
C ASP A 17 -7.75 27.92 25.91
N ASP A 18 -7.25 26.71 25.69
CA ASP A 18 -6.12 26.42 24.80
C ASP A 18 -6.47 26.47 23.30
N LEU A 19 -7.77 26.59 22.97
CA LEU A 19 -8.34 26.67 21.63
C LEU A 19 -8.02 25.49 20.70
N LYS A 20 -7.59 24.33 21.24
CA LYS A 20 -7.33 23.13 20.43
C LYS A 20 -8.58 22.31 20.16
N ASN A 21 -9.57 22.38 21.04
CA ASN A 21 -10.84 21.66 20.92
C ASN A 21 -12.00 22.62 21.13
N THR A 22 -12.96 22.62 20.21
CA THR A 22 -14.14 23.48 20.32
C THR A 22 -15.39 22.78 19.78
N LEU A 23 -16.56 23.20 20.21
CA LEU A 23 -17.84 22.71 19.68
C LEU A 23 -18.18 23.42 18.38
N TYR A 24 -18.65 22.70 17.38
CA TYR A 24 -19.20 23.27 16.15
C TYR A 24 -20.72 23.34 16.21
N PHE A 25 -21.27 24.42 15.69
CA PHE A 25 -22.70 24.61 15.54
C PHE A 25 -23.05 24.99 14.10
N ALA A 26 -24.12 24.40 13.57
CA ALA A 26 -24.57 24.67 12.19
C ALA A 26 -25.21 26.07 12.02
N SER A 27 -25.62 26.71 13.13
CA SER A 27 -26.19 28.05 13.12
C SER A 27 -26.04 28.74 14.48
N ALA A 28 -26.12 30.06 14.50
CA ALA A 28 -26.14 30.86 15.72
C ALA A 28 -27.28 30.46 16.66
N SER A 29 -28.45 30.10 16.11
CA SER A 29 -29.58 29.62 16.90
C SER A 29 -29.27 28.30 17.61
N ALA A 30 -28.59 27.37 16.93
CA ALA A 30 -28.18 26.09 17.53
C ALA A 30 -27.12 26.28 18.61
N GLN A 31 -26.13 27.15 18.37
CA GLN A 31 -25.14 27.56 19.37
C GLN A 31 -25.81 28.14 20.61
N GLN A 32 -26.71 29.11 20.43
CA GLN A 32 -27.44 29.73 21.53
C GLN A 32 -28.27 28.71 22.30
N THR A 33 -28.98 27.81 21.61
CA THR A 33 -29.82 26.79 22.24
C THR A 33 -29.00 25.87 23.14
N TYR A 34 -27.82 25.44 22.67
CA TYR A 34 -26.92 24.63 23.47
C TYR A 34 -26.44 25.38 24.71
N PHE A 35 -25.85 26.56 24.57
CA PHE A 35 -25.32 27.28 25.73
C PHE A 35 -26.41 27.64 26.73
N GLN A 36 -27.64 27.93 26.28
CA GLN A 36 -28.77 28.15 27.18
C GLN A 36 -29.16 26.90 27.98
N SER A 37 -28.94 25.70 27.44
CA SER A 37 -29.24 24.43 28.12
C SER A 37 -28.27 24.09 29.24
N VAL A 38 -27.08 24.71 29.27
CA VAL A 38 -26.02 24.47 30.27
C VAL A 38 -25.77 25.70 31.18
N ILE A 39 -26.73 26.63 31.23
CA ILE A 39 -26.71 27.75 32.18
C ILE A 39 -26.87 27.21 33.60
N GLY A 40 -25.89 27.49 34.47
CA GLY A 40 -26.02 27.23 35.90
C GLY A 40 -26.41 28.46 36.72
N LYS A 41 -25.95 29.65 36.32
CA LYS A 41 -26.26 30.93 37.01
C LYS A 41 -26.64 32.03 36.02
N THR A 42 -27.51 32.93 36.50
CA THR A 42 -28.10 34.01 35.70
C THR A 42 -28.01 35.35 36.43
N TYR A 43 -27.59 36.39 35.72
CA TYR A 43 -27.57 37.78 36.17
C TYR A 43 -28.20 38.68 35.10
N THR A 44 -29.38 39.27 35.39
CA THR A 44 -30.20 39.96 34.39
C THR A 44 -30.07 41.48 34.38
N ASP A 45 -29.47 42.07 35.40
CA ASP A 45 -29.44 43.53 35.62
C ASP A 45 -28.04 44.01 36.01
N VAL A 46 -27.05 43.66 35.18
CA VAL A 46 -25.66 44.05 35.40
C VAL A 46 -25.27 45.22 34.50
N SER A 47 -24.25 45.98 34.93
CA SER A 47 -23.67 47.04 34.12
C SER A 47 -23.14 46.50 32.79
N TYR A 48 -22.90 47.39 31.82
CA TYR A 48 -22.27 47.01 30.56
C TYR A 48 -21.03 46.16 30.81
N GLN A 49 -21.00 44.97 30.20
CA GLN A 49 -19.83 44.11 30.22
C GLN A 49 -19.05 44.38 28.94
N SER A 50 -17.95 45.11 29.08
CA SER A 50 -17.01 45.31 27.98
C SER A 50 -16.06 44.12 27.91
N GLU A 51 -15.15 44.11 26.93
CA GLU A 51 -14.00 43.19 26.89
C GLU A 51 -13.07 43.35 28.12
N THR A 52 -13.37 44.28 29.03
CA THR A 52 -12.85 44.30 30.40
C THR A 52 -13.02 42.94 31.06
N ARG A 53 -11.88 42.29 31.28
CA ARG A 53 -11.71 40.91 31.75
C ARG A 53 -12.19 40.66 33.17
N THR A 54 -13.10 41.44 33.75
CA THR A 54 -13.55 41.29 35.14
C THR A 54 -15.05 41.55 35.25
N PHE A 55 -15.79 40.56 35.72
CA PHE A 55 -17.19 40.65 36.08
C PHE A 55 -17.37 40.39 37.58
N ARG A 56 -18.01 41.32 38.29
CA ARG A 56 -18.31 41.18 39.72
C ARG A 56 -19.71 40.62 39.93
N CYS A 57 -19.83 39.45 40.55
CA CYS A 57 -21.10 38.78 40.81
C CYS A 57 -21.42 38.72 42.32
N LYS A 58 -22.72 38.73 42.63
CA LYS A 58 -23.26 38.59 44.00
C LYS A 58 -23.48 37.12 44.36
N ASP A 59 -22.41 36.34 44.36
CA ASP A 59 -22.41 34.95 44.78
C ASP A 59 -21.10 34.63 45.52
N GLU A 60 -21.14 33.59 46.35
CA GLU A 60 -19.98 33.05 47.04
C GLU A 60 -18.98 32.41 46.07
N LEU A 61 -17.69 32.48 46.40
CA LEU A 61 -16.62 31.95 45.57
C LEU A 61 -16.80 30.45 45.25
N GLU A 62 -17.24 29.66 46.23
CA GLU A 62 -17.45 28.20 46.08
C GLU A 62 -18.56 27.85 45.09
N VAL A 63 -19.54 28.74 44.91
CA VAL A 63 -20.59 28.58 43.90
C VAL A 63 -20.04 28.90 42.52
N VAL A 64 -19.28 30.00 42.41
CA VAL A 64 -18.71 30.46 41.13
C VAL A 64 -17.69 29.46 40.57
N ARG A 65 -16.92 28.79 41.43
CA ARG A 65 -15.91 27.79 41.06
C ARG A 65 -16.45 26.56 40.32
N GLN A 66 -17.77 26.36 40.31
CA GLN A 66 -18.42 25.26 39.59
C GLN A 66 -18.55 25.54 38.09
N TYR A 67 -18.24 26.76 37.65
CA TYR A 67 -18.39 27.19 36.26
C TYR A 67 -17.03 27.57 35.68
N ASN A 68 -16.82 27.20 34.42
CA ASN A 68 -15.60 27.49 33.68
C ASN A 68 -15.83 28.43 32.48
N TYR A 69 -17.07 28.84 32.24
CA TYR A 69 -17.43 29.62 31.06
C TYR A 69 -18.47 30.69 31.37
N ILE A 70 -18.42 31.78 30.60
CA ILE A 70 -19.31 32.93 30.72
C ILE A 70 -19.89 33.25 29.34
N MET A 71 -21.20 33.51 29.29
CA MET A 71 -21.84 34.09 28.10
C MET A 71 -22.57 35.36 28.50
N TRP A 72 -22.52 36.39 27.64
CA TRP A 72 -23.21 37.64 27.91
C TRP A 72 -23.72 38.31 26.65
N GLN A 73 -24.71 39.17 26.86
CA GLN A 73 -25.31 40.00 25.82
C GLN A 73 -25.55 41.40 26.39
N ASN A 74 -25.01 42.40 25.71
CA ASN A 74 -25.23 43.80 26.03
C ASN A 74 -26.53 44.28 25.35
N THR A 75 -27.68 43.88 25.89
CA THR A 75 -29.01 44.05 25.28
C THR A 75 -29.38 45.50 24.98
N ALA A 76 -28.77 46.47 25.67
CA ALA A 76 -28.97 47.89 25.39
C ALA A 76 -28.26 48.39 24.12
N TYR A 77 -27.33 47.61 23.54
CA TYR A 77 -26.46 48.03 22.44
C TYR A 77 -26.44 47.05 21.26
N SER A 78 -26.54 45.74 21.52
CA SER A 78 -26.47 44.71 20.50
C SER A 78 -27.19 43.44 20.93
N ASN A 79 -27.74 42.72 19.95
CA ASN A 79 -28.29 41.38 20.16
C ASN A 79 -27.22 40.28 20.01
N LYS A 80 -25.94 40.62 19.82
CA LYS A 80 -24.86 39.65 19.71
C LYS A 80 -24.55 39.01 21.07
N TRP A 81 -24.44 37.68 21.07
CA TRP A 81 -23.89 36.93 22.20
C TRP A 81 -22.38 36.91 22.12
N PHE A 82 -21.75 37.07 23.27
CA PHE A 82 -20.33 36.87 23.47
C PHE A 82 -20.11 35.71 24.41
N TYR A 83 -19.01 35.00 24.19
CA TYR A 83 -18.64 33.79 24.91
C TYR A 83 -17.21 33.92 25.40
N GLY A 84 -16.90 33.37 26.57
CA GLY A 84 -15.55 33.44 27.13
C GLY A 84 -15.28 32.42 28.22
N PHE A 85 -14.00 32.12 28.40
CA PHE A 85 -13.50 31.24 29.44
C PHE A 85 -13.29 32.02 30.73
N ILE A 86 -13.72 31.45 31.85
CA ILE A 86 -13.41 31.98 33.18
C ILE A 86 -11.97 31.57 33.50
N THR A 87 -11.09 32.55 33.60
CA THR A 87 -9.66 32.34 33.85
C THR A 87 -9.35 32.32 35.36
N LYS A 88 -10.13 33.06 36.16
CA LYS A 88 -9.92 33.15 37.60
C LYS A 88 -11.18 33.63 38.33
N ALA A 89 -11.39 33.15 39.54
CA ALA A 89 -12.39 33.68 40.46
C ALA A 89 -11.71 34.09 41.77
N THR A 90 -11.96 35.32 42.23
CA THR A 90 -11.33 35.93 43.41
C THR A 90 -12.40 36.34 44.42
N HIS A 91 -12.25 35.87 45.66
CA HIS A 91 -13.11 36.31 46.76
C HIS A 91 -12.88 37.78 47.09
N VAL A 92 -13.93 38.59 47.12
CA VAL A 92 -13.87 40.01 47.52
C VAL A 92 -14.39 40.19 48.94
N SER A 93 -15.58 39.67 49.21
CA SER A 93 -16.23 39.66 50.52
C SER A 93 -17.31 38.56 50.54
N ASP A 94 -17.90 38.30 51.71
CA ASP A 94 -18.99 37.32 51.82
C ASP A 94 -20.12 37.66 50.83
N GLY A 95 -20.46 36.68 49.97
CA GLY A 95 -21.46 36.83 48.91
C GLY A 95 -21.04 37.70 47.71
N LEU A 96 -19.76 38.04 47.56
CA LEU A 96 -19.24 38.86 46.46
C LEU A 96 -17.93 38.29 45.88
N THR A 97 -17.94 37.99 44.59
CA THR A 97 -16.82 37.37 43.87
C THR A 97 -16.51 38.14 42.59
N ASP A 98 -15.21 38.32 42.30
CA ASP A 98 -14.73 38.84 41.02
C ASP A 98 -14.33 37.69 40.10
N ILE A 99 -14.87 37.68 38.89
CA ILE A 99 -14.61 36.69 37.85
C ILE A 99 -13.75 37.34 36.78
N GLU A 100 -12.53 36.85 36.61
CA GLU A 100 -11.69 37.20 35.46
C GLU A 100 -11.98 36.27 34.28
N PHE A 101 -12.19 36.82 33.09
CA PHE A 101 -12.53 36.02 31.90
C PHE A 101 -11.84 36.51 30.63
N GLU A 102 -11.65 35.58 29.69
CA GLU A 102 -11.12 35.85 28.36
C GLU A 102 -12.13 35.46 27.30
N VAL A 103 -12.35 36.33 26.32
CA VAL A 103 -13.27 36.07 25.21
C VAL A 103 -12.79 34.87 24.40
N ASP A 104 -13.66 33.89 24.19
CA ASP A 104 -13.46 32.80 23.25
C ASP A 104 -13.67 33.36 21.84
N PRO A 105 -12.59 33.55 21.06
CA PRO A 105 -12.71 34.18 19.76
C PRO A 105 -13.36 33.25 18.74
N ILE A 106 -13.27 31.93 18.92
CA ILE A 106 -13.85 30.96 17.97
C ILE A 106 -15.37 30.92 18.15
N GLN A 107 -15.87 30.75 19.38
CA GLN A 107 -17.31 30.70 19.62
C GLN A 107 -17.99 32.05 19.34
N THR A 108 -17.38 33.16 19.79
CA THR A 108 -17.96 34.51 19.62
C THR A 108 -18.08 34.95 18.17
N PHE A 109 -17.14 34.52 17.31
CA PHE A 109 -17.08 34.97 15.91
C PHE A 109 -17.27 33.85 14.89
N MET A 110 -17.71 32.65 15.32
CA MET A 110 -17.88 31.47 14.46
C MET A 110 -18.64 31.76 13.17
N PHE A 111 -19.67 32.60 13.26
CA PHE A 111 -20.58 32.94 12.15
C PHE A 111 -20.24 34.28 11.47
N ASP A 112 -19.23 35.00 11.96
CA ASP A 112 -18.79 36.29 11.41
C ASP A 112 -17.54 36.18 10.55
N ILE A 113 -16.93 34.99 10.49
CA ILE A 113 -15.72 34.69 9.74
C ILE A 113 -16.01 33.88 8.47
N THR A 114 -15.14 34.04 7.49
CA THR A 114 -15.07 33.20 6.30
C THR A 114 -13.63 32.79 6.08
N ILE A 115 -13.40 31.48 6.08
CA ILE A 115 -12.09 30.90 5.83
C ILE A 115 -11.90 30.83 4.31
N LYS A 116 -10.86 31.48 3.80
CA LYS A 116 -10.48 31.49 2.39
C LYS A 116 -9.44 30.38 2.13
N PRO A 117 -9.17 30.06 0.85
CA PRO A 117 -8.12 29.13 0.51
C PRO A 117 -6.81 29.44 1.26
N SER A 118 -6.34 28.45 2.01
CA SER A 118 -5.16 28.54 2.89
C SER A 118 -4.30 27.30 2.64
N PHE A 119 -3.01 27.37 2.93
CA PHE A 119 -2.18 26.17 2.87
C PHE A 119 -2.57 25.24 4.02
N ILE A 120 -3.10 24.06 3.68
CA ILE A 120 -3.53 23.05 4.65
C ILE A 120 -2.36 22.10 4.90
N GLU A 121 -1.88 22.07 6.15
CA GLU A 121 -0.85 21.12 6.56
C GLU A 121 -1.49 19.74 6.78
N ARG A 122 -2.55 19.69 7.59
CA ARG A 122 -3.30 18.47 7.90
C ARG A 122 -4.78 18.75 8.06
N GLU A 123 -5.60 17.82 7.59
CA GLU A 123 -7.04 17.83 7.84
C GLU A 123 -7.62 16.43 7.63
N HIS A 124 -8.86 16.24 8.07
CA HIS A 124 -9.64 15.09 7.63
C HIS A 124 -10.09 15.28 6.17
N CYS A 125 -10.00 14.22 5.36
CA CYS A 125 -10.42 14.25 3.96
C CYS A 125 -11.95 14.08 3.80
N ASN A 126 -12.48 14.63 2.70
CA ASN A 126 -13.89 14.45 2.24
C ASN A 126 -14.07 13.22 1.33
N ASP A 127 -12.98 12.64 0.86
CA ASP A 127 -12.97 11.43 0.05
C ASP A 127 -11.82 10.57 0.59
N ASP A 128 -12.15 9.44 1.19
CA ASP A 128 -11.19 8.48 1.74
C ASP A 128 -11.08 7.23 0.86
N THR A 129 -11.14 7.42 -0.46
CA THR A 129 -10.91 6.33 -1.41
C THR A 129 -9.46 5.83 -1.30
N VAL A 130 -9.29 4.50 -1.26
CA VAL A 130 -7.98 3.85 -1.21
C VAL A 130 -7.09 4.33 -2.36
N GLY A 131 -5.84 4.68 -2.03
CA GLY A 131 -4.83 5.14 -3.00
C GLY A 131 -4.91 6.61 -3.40
N LEU A 132 -5.89 7.38 -2.90
CA LEU A 132 -5.99 8.81 -3.20
C LEU A 132 -4.96 9.66 -2.40
N HIS A 133 -4.64 9.23 -1.17
CA HIS A 133 -3.82 10.00 -0.23
C HIS A 133 -2.48 9.31 0.05
N THR A 134 -1.44 9.64 -0.73
CA THR A 134 -0.12 8.95 -0.68
C THR A 134 1.02 9.83 -0.14
N LEU A 135 0.72 11.04 0.36
CA LEU A 135 1.74 11.92 0.95
C LEU A 135 2.37 11.28 2.19
N ALA A 136 3.70 11.31 2.27
CA ALA A 136 4.47 10.71 3.35
C ALA A 136 4.20 11.37 4.73
N GLU A 137 3.93 10.53 5.73
CA GLU A 137 3.64 10.91 7.12
C GLU A 137 4.83 10.70 8.08
N ASN A 138 5.91 10.04 7.64
CA ASN A 138 7.17 9.84 8.38
C ASN A 138 7.03 9.12 9.74
N PHE A 139 6.23 8.05 9.82
CA PHE A 139 6.22 7.15 10.99
C PHE A 139 7.37 6.16 10.96
N ASP A 140 7.80 5.70 12.13
CA ASP A 140 8.56 4.45 12.24
C ASP A 140 7.59 3.27 12.08
N LEU A 141 7.86 2.43 11.08
CA LEU A 141 6.95 1.35 10.67
C LEU A 141 7.30 0.01 11.31
N GLY A 142 8.50 -0.13 11.88
CA GLY A 142 9.02 -1.43 12.31
C GLY A 142 9.04 -2.47 11.18
N ASP A 143 9.01 -3.76 11.53
CA ASP A 143 8.98 -4.83 10.52
C ASP A 143 7.58 -5.06 9.93
N TYR A 144 7.56 -5.58 8.70
CA TYR A 144 6.33 -6.04 8.06
C TYR A 144 5.97 -7.50 8.39
N GLN A 145 4.72 -7.83 8.16
CA GLN A 145 4.18 -9.18 8.21
C GLN A 145 3.52 -9.55 6.89
N ILE A 146 3.61 -10.84 6.54
CA ILE A 146 2.88 -11.43 5.42
C ILE A 146 1.44 -11.66 5.87
N ASN A 147 0.52 -11.05 5.15
CA ASN A 147 -0.92 -11.17 5.39
C ASN A 147 -1.50 -12.36 4.61
N SER A 148 -1.10 -12.49 3.35
CA SER A 148 -1.46 -13.61 2.48
C SER A 148 -0.36 -13.82 1.43
N SER A 149 -0.37 -15.00 0.82
CA SER A 149 0.54 -15.33 -0.27
C SER A 149 -0.20 -16.04 -1.40
N THR A 150 0.07 -15.64 -2.64
CA THR A 150 -0.47 -16.25 -3.85
C THR A 150 0.67 -16.82 -4.68
N ILE A 151 0.54 -18.07 -5.10
CA ILE A 151 1.48 -18.72 -6.01
C ILE A 151 1.10 -18.37 -7.44
N ILE A 152 2.07 -17.90 -8.22
CA ILE A 152 1.94 -17.62 -9.64
C ILE A 152 2.82 -18.61 -10.40
N SER A 153 2.18 -19.47 -11.18
CA SER A 153 2.80 -20.65 -11.80
C SER A 153 2.92 -20.52 -13.32
N MET A 154 3.95 -21.18 -13.88
CA MET A 154 4.10 -21.35 -15.33
C MET A 154 3.14 -22.39 -15.93
N VAL A 155 2.41 -23.12 -15.08
CA VAL A 155 1.80 -24.42 -15.39
C VAL A 155 0.27 -24.46 -15.21
N SER A 156 -0.39 -23.31 -15.34
CA SER A 156 -1.79 -23.03 -14.93
C SER A 156 -1.90 -22.36 -13.54
N SER A 157 -2.79 -21.36 -13.43
CA SER A 157 -3.03 -20.59 -12.19
C SER A 157 -3.84 -21.37 -11.14
N ASP A 158 -4.47 -22.48 -11.53
CA ASP A 158 -5.28 -23.35 -10.69
C ASP A 158 -4.66 -24.73 -10.44
N GLY A 159 -3.49 -25.01 -11.03
CA GLY A 159 -2.85 -26.33 -11.00
C GLY A 159 -3.67 -27.43 -11.70
N THR A 160 -4.76 -27.10 -12.41
CA THR A 160 -5.53 -28.08 -13.15
C THR A 160 -4.82 -28.39 -14.47
N VAL A 161 -4.15 -29.52 -14.46
CA VAL A 161 -3.67 -30.15 -15.69
C VAL A 161 -4.86 -30.93 -16.26
N PRO A 162 -5.22 -30.78 -17.56
CA PRO A 162 -6.28 -31.57 -18.16
C PRO A 162 -6.11 -33.07 -17.89
N SER A 163 -7.21 -33.78 -17.67
CA SER A 163 -7.18 -35.22 -17.34
C SER A 163 -6.32 -36.00 -18.34
N GLY A 164 -5.30 -36.73 -17.85
CA GLY A 164 -4.35 -37.47 -18.67
C GLY A 164 -3.06 -36.74 -19.05
N HIS A 165 -2.88 -35.49 -18.64
CA HIS A 165 -1.66 -34.70 -18.89
C HIS A 165 -0.83 -34.50 -17.61
N THR A 166 0.44 -34.12 -17.77
CA THR A 166 1.34 -33.78 -16.64
C THR A 166 1.68 -32.29 -16.61
N PRO A 167 2.02 -31.71 -15.44
CA PRO A 167 2.39 -30.30 -15.36
C PRO A 167 3.66 -30.00 -16.16
N TRP A 168 4.61 -30.93 -16.16
CA TRP A 168 5.89 -30.76 -16.85
C TRP A 168 6.13 -31.87 -17.88
N TYR A 169 6.81 -31.50 -18.95
CA TYR A 169 7.19 -32.37 -20.06
C TYR A 169 8.70 -32.29 -20.28
N VAL A 170 9.30 -33.35 -20.83
CA VAL A 170 10.70 -33.31 -21.27
C VAL A 170 10.72 -32.85 -22.72
N CYS A 171 11.37 -31.72 -22.99
CA CYS A 171 11.62 -31.23 -24.32
C CYS A 171 12.96 -31.77 -24.85
N PHE A 172 12.96 -32.28 -26.06
CA PHE A 172 14.14 -32.69 -26.81
C PHE A 172 14.44 -31.65 -27.89
N CYS A 173 15.69 -31.19 -27.94
CA CYS A 173 16.25 -30.40 -29.03
C CYS A 173 17.21 -31.27 -29.82
N VAL A 174 16.85 -31.60 -31.04
CA VAL A 174 17.56 -32.61 -31.84
C VAL A 174 17.84 -32.10 -33.25
N THR A 175 18.87 -32.64 -33.89
CA THR A 175 19.22 -32.30 -35.28
C THR A 175 18.37 -33.02 -36.32
N GLU A 176 17.60 -34.01 -35.90
CA GLU A 176 16.86 -34.96 -36.73
C GLU A 176 15.69 -35.57 -35.97
N GLN A 177 14.70 -36.13 -36.67
CA GLN A 177 13.54 -36.74 -36.02
C GLN A 177 13.71 -38.27 -35.88
N PRO A 178 13.40 -38.86 -34.69
CA PRO A 178 13.36 -40.30 -34.51
C PRO A 178 12.35 -40.99 -35.44
N ASP A 179 12.70 -42.16 -35.98
CA ASP A 179 11.76 -43.08 -36.64
C ASP A 179 11.44 -44.25 -35.71
N PRO A 180 10.22 -44.37 -35.17
CA PRO A 180 9.86 -45.44 -34.23
C PRO A 180 10.08 -46.87 -34.75
N ASN A 181 10.14 -47.04 -36.08
CA ASN A 181 10.24 -48.34 -36.73
C ASN A 181 11.56 -48.56 -37.48
N ASN A 182 12.46 -47.56 -37.52
CA ASN A 182 13.71 -47.63 -38.27
C ASN A 182 14.87 -47.04 -37.45
N PRO A 183 16.06 -47.66 -37.42
CA PRO A 183 17.27 -47.04 -36.85
C PRO A 183 17.76 -45.83 -37.67
N ILE A 184 17.20 -45.56 -38.85
CA ILE A 184 17.52 -44.40 -39.67
C ILE A 184 16.53 -43.26 -39.35
N PRO A 185 17.01 -42.05 -39.04
CA PRO A 185 16.17 -40.88 -38.76
C PRO A 185 15.35 -40.42 -39.98
N ILE A 186 14.22 -39.77 -39.71
CA ILE A 186 13.32 -39.22 -40.75
C ILE A 186 13.88 -37.89 -41.26
N ALA A 187 14.87 -37.93 -42.18
CA ALA A 187 15.43 -36.81 -42.96
C ALA A 187 15.93 -35.57 -42.14
N PRO A 188 16.85 -34.74 -42.68
CA PRO A 188 17.36 -33.59 -41.94
C PRO A 188 16.27 -32.53 -41.67
N VAL A 189 16.32 -31.94 -40.46
CA VAL A 189 15.38 -30.89 -40.04
C VAL A 189 15.57 -29.65 -40.91
N THR A 190 14.48 -29.15 -41.49
CA THR A 190 14.48 -27.81 -42.11
C THR A 190 14.32 -26.78 -41.02
N GLY A 191 15.23 -25.80 -40.95
CA GLY A 191 15.19 -24.77 -39.92
C GLY A 191 13.90 -23.95 -39.97
N TYR A 192 13.41 -23.60 -38.78
CA TYR A 192 12.15 -22.87 -38.58
C TYR A 192 12.31 -21.85 -37.45
N ASP A 193 11.31 -20.99 -37.24
CA ASP A 193 11.32 -20.02 -36.15
C ASP A 193 10.67 -20.60 -34.88
N VAL A 194 11.30 -20.35 -33.74
CA VAL A 194 10.71 -20.58 -32.42
C VAL A 194 10.84 -19.27 -31.65
N GLY A 195 9.70 -18.65 -31.32
CA GLY A 195 9.67 -17.37 -30.63
C GLY A 195 10.33 -16.23 -31.41
N ALA A 196 10.18 -16.24 -32.75
CA ALA A 196 10.87 -15.33 -33.68
C ALA A 196 12.42 -15.47 -33.69
N VAL A 197 12.96 -16.56 -33.14
CA VAL A 197 14.38 -16.92 -33.24
C VAL A 197 14.53 -18.08 -34.23
N TYR A 198 15.38 -17.92 -35.23
CA TYR A 198 15.69 -19.00 -36.17
C TYR A 198 16.43 -20.14 -35.47
N THR A 199 15.97 -21.38 -35.69
CA THR A 199 16.65 -22.58 -35.22
C THR A 199 16.68 -23.66 -36.31
N PRO A 200 17.84 -24.28 -36.57
CA PRO A 200 17.94 -25.46 -37.43
C PRO A 200 17.60 -26.77 -36.70
N LEU A 201 17.24 -26.72 -35.41
CA LEU A 201 16.95 -27.88 -34.57
C LEU A 201 15.44 -28.14 -34.49
N LYS A 202 15.06 -29.41 -34.34
CA LYS A 202 13.69 -29.84 -34.07
C LYS A 202 13.44 -29.92 -32.57
N PHE A 203 12.30 -29.36 -32.17
CA PHE A 203 11.79 -29.36 -30.81
C PHE A 203 10.55 -30.25 -30.75
N PHE A 204 10.54 -31.19 -29.81
CA PHE A 204 9.35 -31.96 -29.46
C PHE A 204 9.36 -32.26 -27.96
N ALA A 205 8.20 -32.56 -27.41
CA ALA A 205 8.00 -32.83 -26.00
C ALA A 205 7.42 -34.23 -25.78
N VAL A 206 7.81 -34.87 -24.69
CA VAL A 206 7.27 -36.16 -24.27
C VAL A 206 6.76 -36.11 -22.83
N SER A 207 5.73 -36.91 -22.56
CA SER A 207 5.05 -36.91 -21.27
C SER A 207 5.93 -37.43 -20.14
N THR A 208 5.71 -36.90 -18.94
CA THR A 208 6.32 -37.43 -17.71
C THR A 208 5.38 -38.39 -16.96
N ALA A 209 4.15 -38.60 -17.46
CA ALA A 209 3.08 -39.34 -16.77
C ALA A 209 3.47 -40.77 -16.34
N ASN A 210 4.28 -41.43 -17.16
CA ASN A 210 4.70 -42.82 -16.96
C ASN A 210 6.13 -42.93 -16.41
N GLY A 211 6.51 -42.08 -15.45
CA GLY A 211 7.83 -42.14 -14.82
C GLY A 211 8.98 -41.94 -15.83
N PHE A 212 8.79 -41.03 -16.79
CA PHE A 212 9.73 -40.73 -17.88
C PHE A 212 9.96 -41.87 -18.89
N ALA A 213 9.07 -42.86 -18.98
CA ALA A 213 9.19 -43.96 -19.94
C ALA A 213 9.36 -43.49 -21.39
N ASP A 214 8.59 -42.48 -21.81
CA ASP A 214 8.67 -41.93 -23.18
C ASP A 214 10.02 -41.25 -23.44
N ALA A 215 10.53 -40.48 -22.47
CA ALA A 215 11.85 -39.85 -22.58
C ALA A 215 12.98 -40.89 -22.63
N ASN A 216 12.90 -41.94 -21.81
CA ASN A 216 13.85 -43.04 -21.82
C ASN A 216 13.82 -43.81 -23.15
N TRP A 217 12.63 -43.98 -23.74
CA TRP A 217 12.50 -44.59 -25.06
C TRP A 217 13.21 -43.77 -26.14
N VAL A 218 12.99 -42.45 -26.19
CA VAL A 218 13.66 -41.57 -27.16
C VAL A 218 15.18 -41.64 -27.00
N LEU A 219 15.68 -41.60 -25.76
CA LEU A 219 17.11 -41.70 -25.49
C LEU A 219 17.70 -43.04 -25.95
N ASN A 220 16.99 -44.15 -25.70
CA ASN A 220 17.43 -45.48 -26.13
C ASN A 220 17.34 -45.66 -27.64
N TRP A 221 16.39 -45.00 -28.32
CA TRP A 221 16.35 -44.95 -29.77
C TRP A 221 17.64 -44.33 -30.34
N TYR A 222 18.00 -43.12 -29.88
CA TYR A 222 19.22 -42.46 -30.35
C TYR A 222 20.49 -43.26 -30.08
N LYS A 223 20.59 -43.93 -28.92
CA LYS A 223 21.72 -44.82 -28.58
C LYS A 223 21.87 -46.01 -29.54
N ARG A 224 20.77 -46.50 -30.14
CA ARG A 224 20.80 -47.60 -31.10
C ARG A 224 21.09 -47.11 -32.52
N SER A 225 20.58 -45.92 -32.85
CA SER A 225 20.69 -45.33 -34.19
C SER A 225 22.04 -44.65 -34.45
N HIS A 226 22.78 -44.27 -33.39
CA HIS A 226 24.04 -43.52 -33.50
C HIS A 226 25.19 -44.20 -32.76
N THR A 227 26.40 -44.07 -33.32
CA THR A 227 27.65 -44.43 -32.63
C THR A 227 28.00 -43.45 -31.50
N SER A 228 27.54 -42.21 -31.60
CA SER A 228 27.67 -41.17 -30.58
C SER A 228 26.42 -40.32 -30.54
N ILE A 229 25.75 -40.27 -29.38
CA ILE A 229 24.44 -39.60 -29.24
C ILE A 229 24.55 -38.07 -29.10
N ASP A 230 25.76 -37.57 -28.81
CA ASP A 230 26.14 -36.16 -28.67
C ASP A 230 25.94 -35.32 -29.93
N THR A 231 25.95 -35.94 -31.11
CA THR A 231 25.73 -35.26 -32.39
C THR A 231 24.25 -35.09 -32.76
N ALA A 232 23.38 -35.92 -32.18
CA ALA A 232 21.96 -36.00 -32.58
C ALA A 232 21.03 -35.27 -31.60
N ILE A 233 21.27 -35.42 -30.30
CA ILE A 233 20.60 -34.62 -29.26
C ILE A 233 21.51 -33.43 -28.95
N ILE A 234 20.99 -32.21 -29.01
CA ILE A 234 21.74 -31.00 -28.65
C ILE A 234 21.44 -30.61 -27.21
N ASN A 235 20.17 -30.65 -26.82
CA ASN A 235 19.75 -30.34 -25.45
C ASN A 235 18.49 -31.12 -25.05
N MET A 236 18.30 -31.31 -23.75
CA MET A 236 17.05 -31.78 -23.15
C MET A 236 16.75 -30.95 -21.91
N TYR A 237 15.51 -30.50 -21.73
CA TYR A 237 15.13 -29.71 -20.56
C TYR A 237 13.63 -29.84 -20.26
N MET A 238 13.24 -29.44 -19.05
CA MET A 238 11.83 -29.46 -18.63
C MET A 238 11.08 -28.26 -19.23
N ILE A 239 9.87 -28.47 -19.74
CA ILE A 239 8.95 -27.38 -20.15
C ILE A 239 7.59 -27.53 -19.47
N PRO A 240 6.89 -26.41 -19.17
CA PRO A 240 5.55 -26.47 -18.62
C PRO A 240 4.57 -26.93 -19.69
N HIS A 241 3.46 -27.51 -19.26
CA HIS A 241 2.38 -27.96 -20.15
C HIS A 241 1.87 -26.86 -21.11
N SER A 242 2.02 -25.59 -20.73
CA SER A 242 1.55 -24.42 -21.49
C SER A 242 2.39 -24.18 -22.74
N CYS A 243 3.60 -24.73 -22.81
CA CYS A 243 4.47 -24.70 -23.98
C CYS A 243 4.25 -25.89 -24.94
N VAL A 244 3.36 -26.83 -24.59
CA VAL A 244 3.08 -28.01 -25.39
C VAL A 244 1.89 -27.77 -26.32
N ASP A 245 2.03 -28.12 -27.59
CA ASP A 245 0.94 -28.06 -28.57
C ASP A 245 0.17 -29.39 -28.57
N PHE A 246 -0.94 -29.43 -27.83
CA PHE A 246 -1.80 -30.60 -27.76
C PHE A 246 -2.61 -30.86 -29.04
N THR A 247 -2.70 -29.88 -29.95
CA THR A 247 -3.40 -30.05 -31.24
C THR A 247 -2.56 -30.85 -32.23
N ASN A 248 -1.24 -30.81 -32.10
CA ASN A 248 -0.28 -31.53 -32.93
C ASN A 248 0.38 -32.67 -32.14
N THR A 249 -0.46 -33.64 -31.78
CA THR A 249 -0.05 -34.85 -31.05
C THR A 249 0.25 -35.99 -32.04
N GLN A 250 1.40 -36.64 -31.86
CA GLN A 250 1.82 -37.82 -32.61
C GLN A 250 1.91 -39.04 -31.69
N THR A 251 1.59 -40.21 -32.23
CA THR A 251 1.81 -41.48 -31.55
C THR A 251 2.93 -42.23 -32.26
N TRP A 252 3.98 -42.54 -31.53
CA TRP A 252 5.13 -43.29 -31.99
C TRP A 252 5.06 -44.70 -31.41
N THR A 253 4.78 -45.69 -32.26
CA THR A 253 4.63 -47.09 -31.82
C THR A 253 5.93 -47.85 -32.09
N ASP A 254 6.54 -48.36 -31.02
CA ASP A 254 7.69 -49.27 -31.10
C ASP A 254 7.19 -50.69 -31.35
N THR A 255 7.33 -51.14 -32.60
CA THR A 255 6.99 -52.50 -33.04
C THR A 255 8.11 -53.51 -32.81
N THR A 256 9.29 -53.07 -32.33
CA THR A 256 10.44 -53.95 -32.07
C THR A 256 10.34 -54.73 -30.75
N VAL A 257 9.40 -54.36 -29.89
CA VAL A 257 9.10 -55.02 -28.61
C VAL A 257 7.73 -55.71 -28.64
N THR A 258 7.57 -56.80 -27.89
CA THR A 258 6.30 -57.55 -27.79
C THR A 258 5.81 -57.62 -26.34
N PRO A 259 4.61 -57.11 -26.01
CA PRO A 259 3.70 -56.37 -26.91
C PRO A 259 4.29 -55.02 -27.34
N SER A 260 3.86 -54.52 -28.50
CA SER A 260 4.28 -53.21 -29.00
C SER A 260 3.86 -52.10 -28.04
N VAL A 261 4.74 -51.14 -27.83
CA VAL A 261 4.54 -50.03 -26.88
C VAL A 261 4.35 -48.75 -27.67
N SER A 262 3.35 -47.94 -27.31
CA SER A 262 3.09 -46.65 -27.95
C SER A 262 3.51 -45.51 -27.04
N HIS A 263 4.23 -44.56 -27.61
CA HIS A 263 4.76 -43.36 -26.96
C HIS A 263 4.07 -42.14 -27.54
N THR A 264 3.63 -41.21 -26.69
CA THR A 264 2.98 -39.98 -27.14
C THR A 264 3.99 -38.85 -27.21
N VAL A 265 4.04 -38.20 -28.35
CA VAL A 265 4.96 -37.10 -28.64
C VAL A 265 4.17 -35.88 -29.08
N TYR A 266 4.58 -34.72 -28.59
CA TYR A 266 3.89 -33.46 -28.81
C TYR A 266 4.82 -32.46 -29.50
N ALA A 267 4.26 -31.61 -30.36
CA ALA A 267 4.97 -30.44 -30.82
C ALA A 267 5.13 -29.41 -29.68
N VAL A 268 6.13 -28.53 -29.83
CA VAL A 268 6.40 -27.43 -28.89
C VAL A 268 5.94 -26.13 -29.55
N LEU A 269 5.19 -25.31 -28.81
CA LEU A 269 4.69 -24.02 -29.29
C LEU A 269 5.85 -23.03 -29.45
N SER A 270 5.77 -22.11 -30.41
CA SER A 270 6.79 -21.07 -30.61
C SER A 270 6.81 -20.03 -29.49
N SER A 271 5.66 -19.77 -28.86
CA SER A 271 5.50 -18.98 -27.65
C SER A 271 4.16 -19.32 -27.01
N THR A 272 4.01 -19.03 -25.72
CA THR A 272 2.74 -19.22 -25.01
C THR A 272 2.49 -18.09 -24.02
N THR A 273 1.22 -17.70 -23.91
CA THR A 273 0.76 -16.80 -22.85
C THR A 273 0.48 -17.63 -21.62
N LEU A 274 1.14 -17.29 -20.52
CA LEU A 274 0.88 -17.91 -19.22
C LEU A 274 -0.46 -17.41 -18.66
N PRO A 275 -1.10 -18.18 -17.77
CA PRO A 275 -2.38 -17.82 -17.18
C PRO A 275 -2.35 -16.44 -16.53
N THR A 276 -3.43 -15.70 -16.71
CA THR A 276 -3.65 -14.46 -15.96
C THR A 276 -3.87 -14.79 -14.48
N THR A 277 -3.23 -14.02 -13.60
CA THR A 277 -3.45 -14.09 -12.15
C THR A 277 -3.83 -12.72 -11.63
N ASP A 278 -5.03 -12.62 -11.08
CA ASP A 278 -5.52 -11.39 -10.45
C ASP A 278 -5.29 -11.45 -8.94
N ILE A 279 -4.77 -10.37 -8.37
CA ILE A 279 -4.49 -10.26 -6.94
C ILE A 279 -5.08 -8.94 -6.45
N SER A 280 -6.02 -9.05 -5.51
CA SER A 280 -6.64 -7.90 -4.84
C SER A 280 -6.02 -7.67 -3.47
N GLU A 281 -5.96 -6.40 -3.06
CA GLU A 281 -5.54 -6.03 -1.71
C GLU A 281 -6.44 -6.66 -0.64
N SER A 282 -5.85 -7.02 0.50
CA SER A 282 -6.63 -7.44 1.65
C SER A 282 -7.15 -6.23 2.44
N LYS A 283 -8.44 -6.26 2.77
CA LYS A 283 -9.10 -5.30 3.69
C LYS A 283 -8.70 -5.50 5.14
N ASN A 284 -8.03 -6.59 5.48
CA ASN A 284 -7.57 -6.85 6.85
C ASN A 284 -6.05 -6.75 6.90
N MET A 285 -5.51 -5.81 7.66
CA MET A 285 -4.09 -5.77 8.00
C MET A 285 -3.74 -6.85 9.03
N SER A 286 -2.59 -7.50 8.83
CA SER A 286 -2.13 -8.63 9.67
C SER A 286 -3.21 -9.72 9.88
N GLY A 287 -4.06 -9.96 8.89
CA GLY A 287 -5.10 -11.00 8.88
C GLY A 287 -6.32 -10.76 9.78
N VAL A 288 -6.32 -9.73 10.63
CA VAL A 288 -7.34 -9.58 11.68
C VAL A 288 -7.83 -8.14 11.87
N TYR A 289 -7.00 -7.13 11.62
CA TYR A 289 -7.36 -5.73 11.89
C TYR A 289 -7.87 -5.05 10.63
N ARG A 290 -9.06 -4.45 10.66
CA ARG A 290 -9.58 -3.62 9.56
C ARG A 290 -9.44 -2.14 9.92
N PRO A 291 -8.47 -1.43 9.33
CA PRO A 291 -8.32 0.01 9.51
C PRO A 291 -9.60 0.79 9.19
N ARG A 292 -9.82 1.86 9.97
CA ARG A 292 -10.87 2.84 9.69
C ARG A 292 -10.47 3.82 8.60
N ASN A 293 -9.18 4.16 8.53
CA ASN A 293 -8.61 5.14 7.61
C ASN A 293 -8.00 4.45 6.38
N ALA A 294 -8.49 4.77 5.18
CA ALA A 294 -8.09 4.07 3.95
C ALA A 294 -6.63 4.32 3.53
N LYS A 295 -6.00 5.38 4.04
CA LYS A 295 -4.57 5.66 3.80
C LYS A 295 -3.66 4.52 4.26
N LEU A 296 -4.06 3.72 5.25
CA LEU A 296 -3.30 2.55 5.72
C LEU A 296 -3.20 1.41 4.69
N TYR A 297 -4.01 1.43 3.62
CA TYR A 297 -3.90 0.46 2.52
C TYR A 297 -2.90 0.92 1.42
N THR A 298 -2.20 2.05 1.62
CA THR A 298 -1.21 2.57 0.66
C THR A 298 0.22 2.30 1.09
N TYR A 299 1.18 2.45 0.16
CA TYR A 299 2.59 2.40 0.50
C TYR A 299 2.98 3.60 1.39
N PRO A 300 3.81 3.42 2.44
CA PRO A 300 4.56 2.21 2.81
C PRO A 300 3.87 1.25 3.78
N TYR A 301 2.60 1.45 4.12
CA TYR A 301 1.92 0.66 5.17
C TYR A 301 1.47 -0.73 4.69
N CYS A 302 1.07 -0.81 3.41
CA CYS A 302 0.60 -2.02 2.74
C CYS A 302 1.13 -2.04 1.30
N TYR A 303 1.64 -3.18 0.84
CA TYR A 303 2.10 -3.35 -0.54
C TYR A 303 2.13 -4.82 -0.96
N LEU A 304 2.31 -5.06 -2.26
CA LEU A 304 2.48 -6.39 -2.83
C LEU A 304 3.97 -6.63 -3.14
N TYR A 305 4.53 -7.72 -2.64
CA TYR A 305 5.92 -8.12 -2.86
C TYR A 305 5.97 -9.42 -3.66
N LEU A 306 6.60 -9.40 -4.84
CA LEU A 306 6.81 -10.60 -5.64
C LEU A 306 8.26 -11.07 -5.50
N ASP A 307 8.44 -12.38 -5.34
CA ASP A 307 9.73 -13.04 -5.24
C ASP A 307 9.75 -14.30 -6.11
N ASN A 308 10.79 -14.46 -6.92
CA ASN A 308 11.00 -15.65 -7.74
C ASN A 308 11.88 -16.72 -7.06
N LYS A 309 12.36 -16.46 -5.84
CA LYS A 309 13.26 -17.33 -5.04
C LYS A 309 14.58 -17.67 -5.71
N CYS A 310 14.95 -16.91 -6.74
CA CYS A 310 16.15 -17.04 -7.54
C CYS A 310 16.93 -15.71 -7.59
N GLY A 311 16.74 -14.85 -6.57
CA GLY A 311 17.45 -13.59 -6.41
C GLY A 311 16.81 -12.36 -7.06
N GLU A 312 15.63 -12.49 -7.68
CA GLU A 312 14.87 -11.35 -8.19
C GLU A 312 13.60 -11.14 -7.36
N SER A 313 13.33 -9.89 -7.01
CA SER A 313 12.13 -9.49 -6.29
C SER A 313 11.68 -8.10 -6.71
N VAL A 314 10.38 -7.83 -6.63
CA VAL A 314 9.80 -6.53 -7.00
C VAL A 314 8.65 -6.15 -6.06
N ILE A 315 8.53 -4.85 -5.77
CA ILE A 315 7.46 -4.28 -4.95
C ILE A 315 6.47 -3.54 -5.85
N TYR A 316 5.18 -3.77 -5.64
CA TYR A 316 4.08 -3.02 -6.23
C TYR A 316 3.28 -2.30 -5.13
N HIS A 317 3.01 -1.02 -5.34
CA HIS A 317 2.20 -0.20 -4.43
C HIS A 317 0.74 -0.28 -4.85
N TRP A 318 -0.17 -0.66 -3.95
CA TRP A 318 -1.57 -0.89 -4.29
C TRP A 318 -2.24 0.31 -4.97
N GLU A 319 -1.87 1.53 -4.59
CA GLU A 319 -2.35 2.77 -5.20
C GLU A 319 -2.09 2.88 -6.71
N ASP A 320 -1.06 2.22 -7.24
CA ASP A 320 -0.70 2.19 -8.66
C ASP A 320 -1.53 1.15 -9.47
N GLY A 321 -2.32 0.34 -8.77
CA GLY A 321 -3.26 -0.63 -9.35
C GLY A 321 -4.61 -0.02 -9.71
N GLN A 322 -5.48 -0.84 -10.31
CA GLN A 322 -6.84 -0.41 -10.61
C GLN A 322 -7.77 -0.62 -9.41
N THR A 323 -8.86 0.12 -9.40
CA THR A 323 -9.92 -0.02 -8.40
C THR A 323 -11.01 -0.97 -8.91
N ILE A 324 -11.38 -1.96 -8.11
CA ILE A 324 -12.53 -2.85 -8.32
C ILE A 324 -13.58 -2.63 -7.24
N ASN A 325 -14.85 -2.85 -7.57
CA ASN A 325 -15.92 -2.94 -6.59
C ASN A 325 -16.17 -4.42 -6.26
N THR A 326 -15.90 -4.81 -5.02
CA THR A 326 -16.18 -6.16 -4.48
C THR A 326 -17.49 -6.23 -3.72
N GLY A 327 -18.16 -5.10 -3.53
CA GLY A 327 -19.46 -4.98 -2.87
C GLY A 327 -20.63 -5.11 -3.84
N THR A 328 -21.82 -4.76 -3.36
CA THR A 328 -23.00 -4.64 -4.22
C THR A 328 -23.07 -3.24 -4.84
N GLN A 329 -23.98 -3.02 -5.80
CA GLN A 329 -24.22 -1.65 -6.30
C GLN A 329 -24.79 -0.71 -5.22
N GLN A 330 -25.49 -1.26 -4.23
CA GLN A 330 -26.10 -0.49 -3.13
C GLN A 330 -25.10 -0.24 -1.98
N GLU A 331 -24.19 -1.18 -1.75
CA GLU A 331 -23.13 -1.13 -0.73
C GLU A 331 -21.79 -1.43 -1.41
N PRO A 332 -21.21 -0.47 -2.15
CA PRO A 332 -19.96 -0.69 -2.86
C PRO A 332 -18.81 -0.87 -1.85
N ASP A 333 -17.93 -1.82 -2.14
CA ASP A 333 -16.71 -2.04 -1.37
C ASP A 333 -15.52 -1.97 -2.33
N TYR A 334 -14.85 -0.83 -2.38
CA TYR A 334 -13.78 -0.61 -3.34
C TYR A 334 -12.44 -1.15 -2.82
N GLN A 335 -11.71 -1.85 -3.68
CA GLN A 335 -10.39 -2.43 -3.41
C GLN A 335 -9.43 -2.15 -4.57
N LYS A 336 -8.13 -2.10 -4.29
CA LYS A 336 -7.09 -2.11 -5.31
C LYS A 336 -6.78 -3.53 -5.79
N TYR A 337 -6.50 -3.69 -7.08
CA TYR A 337 -6.09 -4.96 -7.66
C TYR A 337 -5.02 -4.80 -8.73
N PHE A 338 -4.27 -5.88 -8.92
CA PHE A 338 -3.36 -6.11 -10.04
C PHE A 338 -3.80 -7.31 -10.84
N SER A 339 -3.70 -7.20 -12.16
CA SER A 339 -3.76 -8.36 -13.06
C SER A 339 -2.36 -8.61 -13.62
N PHE A 340 -1.88 -9.83 -13.47
CA PHE A 340 -0.58 -10.27 -13.98
C PHE A 340 -0.76 -11.23 -15.14
N LYS A 341 -0.02 -11.01 -16.22
CA LYS A 341 0.13 -11.96 -17.32
C LYS A 341 1.57 -12.41 -17.41
N GLY A 342 1.78 -13.60 -17.94
CA GLY A 342 3.12 -14.06 -18.26
C GLY A 342 3.25 -14.46 -19.73
N ILE A 343 4.48 -14.50 -20.19
CA ILE A 343 4.84 -15.06 -21.48
C ILE A 343 5.98 -16.05 -21.26
N ALA A 344 5.91 -17.19 -21.95
CA ALA A 344 6.98 -18.17 -21.97
C ALA A 344 7.35 -18.52 -23.42
N VAL A 345 8.65 -18.54 -23.69
CA VAL A 345 9.21 -18.87 -25.00
C VAL A 345 10.17 -20.04 -24.84
N PRO A 346 9.84 -21.22 -25.40
CA PRO A 346 10.81 -22.30 -25.50
C PRO A 346 11.85 -21.96 -26.58
N SER A 347 13.12 -22.18 -26.29
CA SER A 347 14.28 -21.92 -27.15
C SER A 347 15.38 -22.92 -26.74
N ALA A 348 16.67 -22.60 -26.77
CA ALA A 348 17.71 -23.48 -26.20
C ALA A 348 17.47 -23.83 -24.70
N SER A 349 16.60 -23.08 -24.01
CA SER A 349 15.93 -23.42 -22.74
C SER A 349 14.59 -22.66 -22.71
N ILE A 350 13.89 -22.58 -21.58
CA ILE A 350 12.72 -21.70 -21.45
C ILE A 350 13.13 -20.32 -20.95
N SER A 351 12.59 -19.27 -21.56
CA SER A 351 12.61 -17.91 -21.03
C SER A 351 11.18 -17.50 -20.71
N ALA A 352 10.92 -17.12 -19.47
CA ALA A 352 9.58 -16.70 -19.06
C ALA A 352 9.61 -15.46 -18.16
N LYS A 353 8.63 -14.58 -18.36
CA LYS A 353 8.49 -13.33 -17.61
C LYS A 353 7.05 -13.12 -17.22
N LEU A 354 6.83 -12.66 -15.99
CA LEU A 354 5.55 -12.21 -15.45
C LEU A 354 5.55 -10.67 -15.42
N PHE A 355 4.45 -10.03 -15.81
CA PHE A 355 4.32 -8.58 -15.80
C PHE A 355 2.88 -8.14 -15.50
N PRO A 356 2.69 -6.98 -14.85
CA PRO A 356 1.34 -6.46 -14.61
C PRO A 356 0.75 -5.87 -15.90
N THR A 357 -0.48 -6.23 -16.24
CA THR A 357 -1.21 -5.59 -17.36
C THR A 357 -1.85 -4.26 -16.97
N VAL A 358 -1.98 -4.04 -15.66
CA VAL A 358 -2.62 -2.87 -15.06
C VAL A 358 -1.70 -2.33 -13.97
N TYR A 359 -0.93 -1.28 -14.28
CA TYR A 359 0.03 -0.68 -13.35
C TYR A 359 0.48 0.70 -13.84
N LYS A 360 0.51 1.71 -12.97
CA LYS A 360 1.04 3.07 -13.28
C LYS A 360 0.48 3.68 -14.58
N GLY A 361 -0.85 3.61 -14.75
CA GLY A 361 -1.53 4.13 -15.93
C GLY A 361 -1.50 3.22 -17.16
N LEU A 362 -0.81 2.08 -17.11
CA LEU A 362 -0.99 1.00 -18.07
C LEU A 362 -2.40 0.42 -17.95
N ASN A 363 -2.99 0.10 -19.09
CA ASN A 363 -4.27 -0.57 -19.17
C ASN A 363 -4.14 -1.78 -20.11
N GLU A 364 -5.03 -2.76 -19.96
CA GLU A 364 -4.98 -4.03 -20.68
C GLU A 364 -5.00 -3.89 -22.21
N THR A 365 -5.46 -2.74 -22.71
CA THR A 365 -5.64 -2.40 -24.12
C THR A 365 -4.45 -1.64 -24.73
N SER A 366 -3.53 -1.10 -23.94
CA SER A 366 -2.34 -0.37 -24.42
C SER A 366 -1.10 -1.25 -24.30
N PRO A 367 -0.40 -1.53 -25.41
CA PRO A 367 0.22 -2.83 -25.66
C PRO A 367 1.47 -3.05 -24.81
N TYR A 368 1.42 -4.12 -24.00
CA TYR A 368 2.44 -5.10 -23.58
C TYR A 368 3.92 -4.67 -23.39
N TYR A 369 4.50 -3.80 -24.21
CA TYR A 369 5.91 -3.40 -24.14
C TYR A 369 6.26 -2.59 -22.89
N GLY A 370 5.40 -1.63 -22.50
CA GLY A 370 5.62 -0.86 -21.26
C GLY A 370 5.48 -1.71 -20.00
N ALA A 371 4.56 -2.68 -20.02
CA ALA A 371 4.30 -3.60 -18.91
C ALA A 371 5.52 -4.51 -18.61
N LEU A 372 6.21 -4.97 -19.65
CA LEU A 372 7.41 -5.81 -19.51
C LEU A 372 8.54 -5.14 -18.72
N ASN A 373 8.61 -3.80 -18.65
CA ASN A 373 9.62 -3.09 -17.86
C ASN A 373 9.37 -3.20 -16.34
N TYR A 374 8.13 -3.50 -15.95
CA TYR A 374 7.74 -3.66 -14.56
C TYR A 374 7.61 -5.13 -14.15
N GLY A 375 7.94 -6.05 -15.05
CA GLY A 375 7.82 -7.48 -14.80
C GLY A 375 9.04 -8.12 -14.14
N ILE A 376 8.82 -9.29 -13.57
CA ILE A 376 9.81 -10.15 -12.90
C ILE A 376 10.02 -11.44 -13.73
N ASN A 377 11.26 -11.92 -13.83
CA ASN A 377 11.54 -13.16 -14.56
C ASN A 377 11.25 -14.40 -13.70
N PHE A 378 10.74 -15.45 -14.35
CA PHE A 378 10.69 -16.77 -13.72
C PHE A 378 12.10 -17.36 -13.60
N GLY A 379 12.26 -18.25 -12.63
CA GLY A 379 13.49 -19.01 -12.47
C GLY A 379 13.75 -19.94 -13.66
N LYS A 380 15.02 -20.24 -13.90
CA LYS A 380 15.45 -21.18 -14.94
C LYS A 380 14.98 -22.60 -14.64
N VAL A 381 14.41 -23.28 -15.64
CA VAL A 381 14.03 -24.70 -15.53
C VAL A 381 15.23 -25.63 -15.69
N PRO A 382 15.20 -26.84 -15.09
CA PRO A 382 16.30 -27.78 -15.18
C PRO A 382 16.58 -28.24 -16.59
N VAL A 383 17.87 -28.34 -16.90
CA VAL A 383 18.37 -29.08 -18.05
C VAL A 383 18.51 -30.54 -17.64
N CYS A 384 17.92 -31.45 -18.42
CA CYS A 384 17.96 -32.88 -18.18
C CYS A 384 19.34 -33.41 -18.59
N ALA A 385 20.19 -33.68 -17.59
CA ALA A 385 21.55 -34.14 -17.81
C ALA A 385 21.60 -35.43 -18.65
N TRP A 386 22.54 -35.49 -19.58
CA TRP A 386 22.87 -36.65 -20.39
C TRP A 386 24.33 -36.57 -20.83
N THR A 387 24.86 -37.62 -21.45
CA THR A 387 26.32 -37.89 -21.58
C THR A 387 27.13 -36.96 -22.50
N ASN A 388 26.70 -35.71 -22.76
CA ASN A 388 27.34 -34.77 -23.69
C ASN A 388 28.11 -33.63 -22.97
N ASP A 389 29.13 -33.10 -23.64
CA ASP A 389 29.94 -31.92 -23.34
C ASP A 389 29.11 -30.63 -23.17
N TYR A 390 27.91 -30.53 -23.78
CA TYR A 390 26.99 -29.41 -23.50
C TYR A 390 26.59 -29.34 -22.01
N TYR A 391 26.34 -30.48 -21.36
CA TYR A 391 26.04 -30.50 -19.92
C TYR A 391 27.25 -30.08 -19.09
N THR A 392 28.46 -30.49 -19.47
CA THR A 392 29.72 -30.06 -18.82
C THR A 392 29.94 -28.55 -18.98
N ASN A 393 29.72 -28.00 -20.18
CA ASN A 393 29.79 -26.56 -20.45
C ASN A 393 28.68 -25.77 -19.72
N TRP A 394 27.46 -26.30 -19.67
CA TRP A 394 26.35 -25.74 -18.90
C TRP A 394 26.65 -25.76 -17.40
N LEU A 395 27.16 -26.86 -16.84
CA LEU A 395 27.58 -26.97 -15.44
C LEU A 395 28.76 -26.04 -15.14
N THR A 396 29.63 -25.80 -16.11
CA THR A 396 30.74 -24.84 -15.94
C THR A 396 30.22 -23.40 -15.92
N GLN A 397 29.22 -23.07 -16.74
CA GLN A 397 28.62 -21.72 -16.78
C GLN A 397 27.56 -21.47 -15.70
N ASN A 398 26.87 -22.53 -15.23
CA ASN A 398 25.73 -22.45 -14.30
C ASN A 398 26.00 -23.13 -12.95
N GLY A 399 27.06 -23.93 -12.82
CA GLY A 399 27.50 -24.58 -11.57
C GLY A 399 28.70 -23.88 -10.91
N VAL A 400 29.44 -23.02 -11.63
CA VAL A 400 30.47 -22.15 -11.04
C VAL A 400 29.85 -20.80 -10.66
N ASN A 401 29.17 -20.77 -9.52
CA ASN A 401 28.98 -19.55 -8.72
C ASN A 401 28.76 -19.92 -7.25
N MET A 402 29.60 -20.82 -6.73
CA MET A 402 29.95 -20.81 -5.32
C MET A 402 31.22 -19.96 -5.17
N ALA A 403 31.09 -18.82 -4.48
CA ALA A 403 32.20 -17.99 -4.01
C ALA A 403 32.87 -16.99 -4.98
N THR A 404 32.10 -16.18 -5.72
CA THR A 404 32.64 -14.87 -6.20
C THR A 404 31.59 -13.76 -6.33
N ASN A 405 30.71 -13.57 -5.33
CA ASN A 405 29.94 -12.32 -5.15
C ASN A 405 29.52 -12.13 -3.67
N VAL A 406 30.42 -12.44 -2.74
CA VAL A 406 30.28 -12.09 -1.31
C VAL A 406 30.80 -10.66 -1.03
N GLY A 407 31.12 -9.88 -2.07
CA GLY A 407 31.54 -8.49 -1.89
C GLY A 407 31.27 -7.65 -3.12
N LEU A 408 30.67 -6.47 -2.90
CA LEU A 408 30.43 -5.34 -3.82
C LEU A 408 28.97 -5.06 -4.26
N GLY A 409 27.98 -5.43 -3.43
CA GLY A 409 26.60 -4.87 -3.50
C GLY A 409 26.25 -3.89 -2.38
N ILE A 410 27.15 -3.63 -1.41
CA ILE A 410 26.97 -2.69 -0.28
C ILE A 410 28.04 -1.57 -0.34
N ALA A 411 28.48 -1.18 -1.54
CA ALA A 411 29.54 -0.19 -1.72
C ALA A 411 29.17 0.85 -2.78
N GLY A 412 27.96 1.43 -2.65
CA GLY A 412 27.42 2.44 -3.57
C GLY A 412 27.00 3.76 -2.94
N VAL A 413 26.64 3.85 -1.65
CA VAL A 413 26.50 5.10 -0.86
C VAL A 413 26.64 4.75 0.63
N GLY A 414 27.83 4.32 1.03
CA GLY A 414 28.11 3.83 2.38
C GLY A 414 29.48 4.25 2.91
N LEU A 415 29.97 5.42 2.50
CA LEU A 415 31.25 5.99 2.94
C LEU A 415 31.08 7.47 3.27
N GLY A 416 30.57 7.76 4.47
CA GLY A 416 30.48 9.13 4.95
C GLY A 416 30.20 9.36 6.44
N LEU A 417 29.80 8.35 7.24
CA LEU A 417 29.45 8.60 8.66
C LEU A 417 29.94 7.54 9.66
N ALA A 418 30.75 6.57 9.26
CA ALA A 418 31.30 5.55 10.16
C ALA A 418 32.75 5.82 10.60
N THR A 419 33.13 7.09 10.78
CA THR A 419 34.31 7.43 11.59
C THR A 419 33.92 8.52 12.58
N GLY A 420 33.90 8.16 13.86
CA GLY A 420 33.69 9.09 14.95
C GLY A 420 34.70 10.23 14.87
N GLY A 421 34.19 11.43 14.66
CA GLY A 421 34.91 12.69 14.75
C GLY A 421 33.95 13.75 15.27
N LEU A 422 34.10 14.10 16.55
CA LEU A 422 33.49 15.27 17.17
C LEU A 422 33.86 16.52 16.35
N GLY A 423 32.86 17.17 15.76
CA GLY A 423 33.02 18.39 14.98
C GLY A 423 31.74 19.22 14.91
N LEU A 424 31.27 19.71 16.06
CA LEU A 424 30.33 20.82 16.13
C LEU A 424 31.00 22.08 15.57
N VAL A 425 30.62 22.56 14.37
CA VAL A 425 30.66 24.01 14.03
C VAL A 425 29.56 24.39 13.04
N ALA A 426 28.52 25.02 13.60
CA ALA A 426 27.74 26.17 13.11
C ALA A 426 27.38 26.31 11.62
N GLY A 427 26.08 26.17 11.31
CA GLY A 427 25.46 26.67 10.08
C GLY A 427 24.17 25.94 9.75
N GLY A 428 23.06 26.34 10.38
CA GLY A 428 21.76 25.69 10.19
C GLY A 428 21.25 25.83 8.76
N LEU A 429 21.08 24.70 8.06
CA LEU A 429 20.06 24.49 7.03
C LEU A 429 20.02 23.01 6.61
N SER A 430 18.84 22.38 6.72
CA SER A 430 18.38 21.24 5.92
C SER A 430 19.08 19.86 6.05
N LEU A 431 18.98 19.23 7.23
CA LEU A 431 19.14 17.76 7.38
C LEU A 431 17.80 16.99 7.36
N ALA A 432 16.66 17.69 7.23
CA ALA A 432 15.33 17.07 7.29
C ALA A 432 14.90 16.38 5.98
N ASN A 433 15.53 16.70 4.85
CA ASN A 433 15.12 16.17 3.53
C ASN A 433 15.90 14.91 3.10
N THR A 434 16.96 14.51 3.80
CA THR A 434 17.81 13.36 3.39
C THR A 434 17.52 12.09 4.18
N ILE A 435 16.73 12.17 5.25
CA ILE A 435 16.40 11.00 6.10
C ILE A 435 15.25 10.18 5.49
N GLY A 436 14.30 10.82 4.80
CA GLY A 436 13.17 10.13 4.17
C GLY A 436 13.60 9.15 3.07
N ASP A 437 14.55 9.55 2.22
CA ASP A 437 15.06 8.71 1.13
C ASP A 437 15.96 7.57 1.66
N VAL A 438 16.74 7.82 2.72
CA VAL A 438 17.63 6.83 3.34
C VAL A 438 16.85 5.78 4.14
N VAL A 439 15.74 6.15 4.81
CA VAL A 439 14.89 5.20 5.53
C VAL A 439 14.10 4.33 4.54
N GLY A 440 13.55 4.90 3.47
CA GLY A 440 12.87 4.14 2.43
C GLY A 440 13.78 3.14 1.72
N GLU A 441 15.04 3.51 1.47
CA GLU A 441 16.02 2.64 0.83
C GLU A 441 16.60 1.58 1.78
N LYS A 442 16.86 1.92 3.05
CA LYS A 442 17.29 0.98 4.09
C LYS A 442 16.20 -0.07 4.39
N HIS A 443 14.94 0.35 4.40
CA HIS A 443 13.83 -0.56 4.66
C HIS A 443 13.62 -1.56 3.52
N ARG A 444 13.74 -1.14 2.25
CA ARG A 444 13.73 -2.05 1.08
C ARG A 444 14.83 -3.11 1.15
N ALA A 445 16.02 -2.74 1.66
CA ALA A 445 17.13 -3.68 1.82
C ALA A 445 16.93 -4.67 2.97
N GLU A 446 16.18 -4.29 4.01
CA GLU A 446 15.84 -5.14 5.16
C GLU A 446 14.64 -6.06 4.90
N THR A 447 13.68 -5.66 4.05
CA THR A 447 12.47 -6.46 3.76
C THR A 447 12.71 -7.60 2.77
N THR A 448 13.69 -7.47 1.88
CA THR A 448 14.19 -8.61 1.11
C THR A 448 14.99 -9.51 2.06
N PRO A 449 14.63 -10.79 2.25
CA PRO A 449 15.37 -11.69 3.11
C PRO A 449 16.87 -11.67 2.76
N PRO A 450 17.79 -11.49 3.73
CA PRO A 450 19.22 -11.43 3.45
C PRO A 450 19.76 -12.66 2.71
N GLN A 451 19.09 -13.81 2.88
CA GLN A 451 19.42 -15.07 2.22
C GLN A 451 18.92 -15.17 0.77
N ALA A 452 17.99 -14.30 0.35
CA ALA A 452 17.52 -14.20 -1.03
C ALA A 452 18.45 -13.34 -1.91
N GLN A 453 19.19 -12.41 -1.30
CA GLN A 453 20.17 -11.57 -2.00
C GLN A 453 21.41 -12.39 -2.40
N GLY A 454 21.60 -12.62 -3.70
CA GLY A 454 22.79 -13.29 -4.24
C GLY A 454 22.63 -14.77 -4.58
N ASN A 455 21.42 -15.34 -4.51
CA ASN A 455 21.20 -16.75 -4.85
C ASN A 455 20.74 -16.93 -6.31
N VAL A 456 21.69 -16.86 -7.24
CA VAL A 456 21.42 -16.83 -8.70
C VAL A 456 21.27 -18.22 -9.32
N ASN A 457 21.55 -19.30 -8.58
CA ASN A 457 21.66 -20.67 -9.10
C ASN A 457 20.80 -21.72 -8.38
N THR A 458 19.72 -21.32 -7.68
CA THR A 458 18.78 -22.26 -7.05
C THR A 458 17.71 -22.83 -7.98
N GLY A 459 17.71 -22.50 -9.28
CA GLY A 459 16.65 -22.91 -10.21
C GLY A 459 16.30 -24.41 -10.14
N ASP A 460 17.29 -25.29 -9.97
CA ASP A 460 17.03 -26.74 -9.87
C ASP A 460 16.40 -27.15 -8.52
N VAL A 461 16.84 -26.55 -7.41
CA VAL A 461 16.29 -26.79 -6.07
C VAL A 461 14.87 -26.21 -5.97
N THR A 462 14.69 -24.98 -6.44
CA THR A 462 13.39 -24.29 -6.49
C THR A 462 12.43 -24.99 -7.44
N PHE A 463 12.91 -25.60 -8.53
CA PHE A 463 12.12 -26.43 -9.40
C PHE A 463 11.68 -27.72 -8.72
N ALA A 464 12.60 -28.45 -8.10
CA ALA A 464 12.30 -29.71 -7.41
C ALA A 464 11.30 -29.53 -6.25
N TYR A 465 11.36 -28.38 -5.56
CA TYR A 465 10.51 -28.12 -4.40
C TYR A 465 9.22 -27.36 -4.73
N THR A 466 9.28 -26.38 -5.64
CA THR A 466 8.19 -25.42 -5.91
C THR A 466 7.96 -25.12 -7.39
N PHE A 467 8.54 -25.90 -8.30
CA PHE A 467 8.36 -25.76 -9.75
C PHE A 467 8.70 -24.37 -10.33
N ASN A 468 9.64 -23.63 -9.70
CA ASN A 468 10.05 -22.27 -10.11
C ASN A 468 8.90 -21.25 -10.17
N ASN A 469 7.90 -21.41 -9.32
CA ASN A 469 6.81 -20.44 -9.21
C ASN A 469 7.28 -19.12 -8.58
N ILE A 470 6.66 -18.03 -9.03
CA ILE A 470 6.75 -16.74 -8.35
C ILE A 470 5.75 -16.74 -7.20
N ILE A 471 6.12 -16.18 -6.04
CA ILE A 471 5.19 -15.98 -4.94
C ILE A 471 4.95 -14.49 -4.76
N ALA A 472 3.68 -14.12 -4.74
CA ALA A 472 3.22 -12.78 -4.42
C ALA A 472 2.77 -12.75 -2.95
N TYR A 473 3.46 -11.97 -2.14
CA TYR A 473 3.19 -11.75 -0.72
C TYR A 473 2.50 -10.41 -0.51
N GLN A 474 1.35 -10.41 0.16
CA GLN A 474 0.74 -9.17 0.62
C GLN A 474 1.37 -8.77 1.94
N MET A 475 2.14 -7.69 1.91
CA MET A 475 2.91 -7.19 3.04
C MET A 475 2.14 -6.08 3.74
N THR A 476 2.06 -6.12 5.06
CA THR A 476 1.42 -5.10 5.90
C THR A 476 2.26 -4.83 7.14
N VAL A 477 2.25 -3.61 7.68
CA VAL A 477 2.85 -3.35 9.00
C VAL A 477 2.18 -4.20 10.08
N LYS A 478 2.88 -4.44 11.20
CA LYS A 478 2.32 -5.17 12.35
C LYS A 478 1.04 -4.51 12.86
N LYS A 479 0.11 -5.32 13.35
CA LYS A 479 -1.16 -4.87 13.95
C LYS A 479 -0.99 -3.71 14.94
N GLU A 480 -0.01 -3.79 15.84
CA GLU A 480 0.22 -2.73 16.85
C GLU A 480 0.54 -1.38 16.19
N VAL A 481 1.37 -1.40 15.15
CA VAL A 481 1.76 -0.21 14.38
C VAL A 481 0.58 0.29 13.57
N SER A 482 -0.18 -0.61 12.92
CA SER A 482 -1.42 -0.25 12.22
C SER A 482 -2.39 0.48 13.15
N GLN A 483 -2.62 -0.01 14.36
CA GLN A 483 -3.56 0.58 15.32
C GLN A 483 -3.11 1.96 15.81
N VAL A 484 -1.80 2.13 16.07
CA VAL A 484 -1.24 3.44 16.47
C VAL A 484 -1.40 4.47 15.35
N ILE A 485 -1.05 4.09 14.12
CA ILE A 485 -1.17 4.98 12.95
C ILE A 485 -2.64 5.29 12.65
N ASP A 486 -3.53 4.29 12.72
CA ASP A 486 -4.96 4.48 12.48
C ASP A 486 -5.58 5.43 13.52
N SER A 487 -5.22 5.28 14.79
CA SER A 487 -5.67 6.19 15.85
C SER A 487 -5.17 7.62 15.65
N TYR A 488 -3.94 7.77 15.16
CA TYR A 488 -3.39 9.09 14.83
C TYR A 488 -4.12 9.75 13.66
N PHE A 489 -4.47 8.98 12.62
CA PHE A 489 -5.27 9.46 11.51
C PHE A 489 -6.71 9.77 11.91
N ASP A 490 -7.33 8.96 12.78
CA ASP A 490 -8.64 9.26 13.36
C ASP A 490 -8.62 10.57 14.16
N MET A 491 -7.54 10.87 14.89
CA MET A 491 -7.47 12.07 15.71
C MET A 491 -7.21 13.33 14.87
N PHE A 492 -6.32 13.25 13.89
CA PHE A 492 -5.74 14.43 13.25
C PHE A 492 -5.82 14.44 11.71
N GLY A 493 -6.46 13.45 11.11
CA GLY A 493 -6.59 13.32 9.66
C GLY A 493 -5.26 13.05 8.95
N TYR A 494 -5.19 13.40 7.67
CA TYR A 494 -4.01 13.19 6.83
C TYR A 494 -3.27 14.48 6.56
N LYS A 495 -2.00 14.36 6.20
CA LYS A 495 -1.25 15.41 5.53
C LYS A 495 -1.84 15.73 4.16
N ALA A 496 -2.04 17.02 3.91
CA ALA A 496 -2.72 17.52 2.71
C ALA A 496 -1.77 18.31 1.79
N ASN A 497 -0.91 19.17 2.35
CA ASN A 497 0.08 20.00 1.63
C ASN A 497 -0.48 20.73 0.39
N VAL A 498 -1.68 21.29 0.51
CA VAL A 498 -2.40 21.90 -0.62
C VAL A 498 -3.04 23.22 -0.20
N VAL A 499 -3.11 24.18 -1.14
CA VAL A 499 -3.86 25.42 -0.94
C VAL A 499 -5.31 25.20 -1.33
N LYS A 500 -6.21 25.18 -0.34
CA LYS A 500 -7.66 25.13 -0.55
C LYS A 500 -8.42 25.66 0.66
N ALA A 501 -9.75 25.78 0.54
CA ALA A 501 -10.57 26.02 1.72
C ALA A 501 -10.57 24.75 2.60
N PRO A 502 -10.41 24.86 3.93
CA PRO A 502 -10.46 23.69 4.80
C PRO A 502 -11.80 22.98 4.74
N ASN A 503 -11.79 21.67 4.94
CA ASN A 503 -13.03 20.91 5.01
C ASN A 503 -13.75 21.21 6.34
N VAL A 504 -14.99 21.71 6.26
CA VAL A 504 -15.81 22.06 7.44
C VAL A 504 -17.01 21.13 7.52
N ALA A 505 -17.32 20.63 8.72
CA ALA A 505 -18.53 19.84 8.98
C ALA A 505 -18.76 18.69 7.97
N HIS A 506 -17.70 17.97 7.65
CA HIS A 506 -17.70 16.87 6.68
C HIS A 506 -17.59 15.48 7.34
N ARG A 507 -17.35 15.43 8.66
CA ARG A 507 -17.28 14.19 9.45
C ARG A 507 -18.41 14.09 10.45
N GLN A 508 -18.77 12.88 10.88
CA GLN A 508 -19.91 12.61 11.76
C GLN A 508 -19.77 13.17 13.18
N ASN A 509 -18.59 13.08 13.81
CA ASN A 509 -18.41 13.46 15.21
C ASN A 509 -17.38 14.57 15.41
N TRP A 510 -16.23 14.51 14.73
CA TRP A 510 -15.22 15.55 14.82
C TRP A 510 -14.45 15.72 13.50
N TRP A 511 -13.82 16.86 13.31
CA TRP A 511 -12.77 17.01 12.31
C TRP A 511 -11.67 17.91 12.83
N TYR A 512 -10.46 17.60 12.40
CA TYR A 512 -9.27 18.37 12.68
C TYR A 512 -8.85 19.15 11.45
N THR A 513 -8.35 20.38 11.68
CA THR A 513 -7.78 21.25 10.66
C THR A 513 -6.54 21.93 11.19
N LYS A 514 -5.45 21.88 10.43
CA LYS A 514 -4.22 22.65 10.67
C LYS A 514 -3.74 23.32 9.39
N THR A 515 -3.46 24.61 9.47
CA THR A 515 -3.00 25.42 8.35
C THR A 515 -1.59 25.98 8.56
N ILE A 516 -1.04 26.60 7.52
CA ILE A 516 0.13 27.48 7.63
C ILE A 516 -0.26 28.83 7.02
N GLY A 517 -0.38 29.86 7.87
CA GLY A 517 -0.77 31.20 7.47
C GLY A 517 -2.24 31.28 7.05
N ALA A 518 -3.16 30.94 7.96
CA ALA A 518 -4.60 30.92 7.70
C ALA A 518 -5.13 32.25 7.08
N ASN A 519 -5.75 32.15 5.90
CA ASN A 519 -6.43 33.26 5.24
C ASN A 519 -7.87 33.36 5.73
N ILE A 520 -8.10 34.13 6.78
CA ILE A 520 -9.44 34.34 7.38
C ILE A 520 -9.82 35.82 7.26
N VAL A 521 -11.05 36.07 6.80
CA VAL A 521 -11.67 37.40 6.70
C VAL A 521 -13.01 37.41 7.44
N GLY A 522 -13.45 38.56 7.94
CA GLY A 522 -14.70 38.65 8.67
C GLY A 522 -14.85 39.99 9.39
N ASN A 523 -16.04 40.25 9.93
CA ASN A 523 -16.28 41.43 10.76
C ASN A 523 -15.89 41.14 12.22
N VAL A 524 -14.57 41.10 12.46
CA VAL A 524 -13.97 40.71 13.74
C VAL A 524 -12.85 41.70 14.09
N PRO A 525 -12.73 42.16 15.35
CA PRO A 525 -11.60 42.95 15.80
C PRO A 525 -10.24 42.25 15.54
N ASN A 526 -9.21 43.03 15.19
CA ASN A 526 -7.91 42.50 14.74
C ASN A 526 -7.24 41.56 15.76
N ASP A 527 -7.38 41.84 17.05
CA ASP A 527 -6.79 41.02 18.12
C ASP A 527 -7.39 39.61 18.14
N TYR A 528 -8.72 39.51 18.02
CA TYR A 528 -9.41 38.21 17.92
C TYR A 528 -9.16 37.54 16.58
N MET A 529 -9.13 38.28 15.48
CA MET A 529 -8.78 37.71 14.17
C MET A 529 -7.39 37.06 14.19
N THR A 530 -6.43 37.68 14.87
CA THR A 530 -5.07 37.13 15.04
C THR A 530 -5.10 35.83 15.84
N LYS A 531 -5.87 35.76 16.93
CA LYS A 531 -6.04 34.54 17.73
C LYS A 531 -6.73 33.42 16.94
N ILE A 532 -7.77 33.74 16.17
CA ILE A 532 -8.46 32.77 15.31
C ILE A 532 -7.49 32.19 14.29
N LYS A 533 -6.74 33.03 13.56
CA LYS A 533 -5.74 32.56 12.59
C LYS A 533 -4.68 31.68 13.25
N LYS A 534 -4.21 32.08 14.43
CA LYS A 534 -3.27 31.30 15.23
C LYS A 534 -3.84 29.94 15.64
N ALA A 535 -5.10 29.85 16.05
CA ALA A 535 -5.73 28.57 16.41
C ALA A 535 -5.77 27.59 15.22
N TYR A 536 -6.03 28.09 14.01
CA TYR A 536 -5.96 27.28 12.79
C TYR A 536 -4.53 26.86 12.44
N ASP A 537 -3.54 27.75 12.62
CA ASP A 537 -2.14 27.45 12.34
C ASP A 537 -1.50 26.50 13.36
N ASP A 538 -1.93 26.57 14.63
CA ASP A 538 -1.53 25.63 15.68
C ASP A 538 -2.27 24.27 15.55
N GLY A 539 -3.48 24.29 14.99
CA GLY A 539 -4.33 23.12 14.78
C GLY A 539 -5.52 23.08 15.72
N ILE A 540 -6.73 22.90 15.16
CA ILE A 540 -7.99 22.92 15.91
C ILE A 540 -8.88 21.73 15.53
N THR A 541 -9.48 21.10 16.53
CA THR A 541 -10.52 20.05 16.40
C THR A 541 -11.89 20.65 16.70
N TYR A 542 -12.81 20.49 15.75
CA TYR A 542 -14.22 20.82 15.92
C TYR A 542 -15.03 19.57 16.24
N TRP A 543 -15.84 19.63 17.29
CA TRP A 543 -16.70 18.55 17.77
C TRP A 543 -18.17 18.87 17.49
N ARG A 544 -18.91 17.93 16.89
CA ARG A 544 -20.33 18.14 16.54
C ARG A 544 -21.28 18.01 17.72
N THR A 545 -20.94 17.19 18.70
CA THR A 545 -21.83 16.87 19.81
C THR A 545 -21.09 17.03 21.14
N PRO A 546 -21.67 17.75 22.10
CA PRO A 546 -21.11 17.87 23.45
C PRO A 546 -20.98 16.51 24.17
N ALA A 547 -21.89 15.58 23.89
CA ALA A 547 -21.91 14.26 24.53
C ALA A 547 -20.72 13.36 24.11
N ASN A 548 -20.11 13.62 22.95
CA ASN A 548 -18.96 12.86 22.45
C ASN A 548 -17.67 13.69 22.50
N PHE A 549 -17.66 14.82 23.22
CA PHE A 549 -16.50 15.71 23.27
C PHE A 549 -15.27 14.96 23.81
N LEU A 550 -14.16 15.00 23.06
CA LEU A 550 -12.92 14.25 23.33
C LEU A 550 -13.05 12.72 23.28
N ASP A 551 -14.16 12.17 22.80
CA ASP A 551 -14.37 10.73 22.67
C ASP A 551 -14.08 10.23 21.23
N TYR A 552 -12.83 9.86 21.00
CA TYR A 552 -12.36 9.27 19.73
C TYR A 552 -12.81 7.82 19.52
N SER A 553 -13.48 7.19 20.49
CA SER A 553 -14.00 5.83 20.35
C SER A 553 -15.22 5.77 19.41
N LYS A 554 -15.83 6.90 19.06
CA LYS A 554 -17.01 6.97 18.20
C LYS A 554 -16.65 6.80 16.71
N PRO A 555 -17.58 6.30 15.88
CA PRO A 555 -17.39 6.30 14.43
C PRO A 555 -17.27 7.73 13.92
N ASN A 556 -16.42 7.99 12.92
CA ASN A 556 -16.19 9.34 12.41
C ASN A 556 -16.15 9.37 10.88
N GLY A 557 -17.15 8.73 10.28
CA GLY A 557 -17.29 8.65 8.81
C GLY A 557 -17.56 10.01 8.17
N ILE A 558 -17.47 10.06 6.84
CA ILE A 558 -17.83 11.23 6.03
C ILE A 558 -19.36 11.39 6.00
N VAL A 559 -19.85 12.64 6.00
CA VAL A 559 -21.28 13.02 6.00
C VAL A 559 -21.69 13.65 4.68
#